data_AF-A0A0G0YVT1-F1
#
_entry.id   AF-A0A0G0YVT1-F1
#
_cell.length_a   1.000
_cell.length_b   1.000
_cell.length_c   1.000
_cell.angle_alpha   90.00
_cell.angle_beta   90.00
_cell.angle_gamma   90.00
#
_symmetry.space_group_name_H-M   'P 1'
#
loop_
_entity.id
_entity.type
_entity.pdbx_description
1 polymer ?
#
loop_
_entity_poly.entity_id
_entity_poly.type
_entity_poly.pdbx_seq_one_letter_code
_entity_poly.pdbx_strand_id
1 'polypeptide(L)'
;MTAKHLIGTLIAEVQNFSARLKYFPLFSILVFLFVLITGSVLAVGKPSDVGAQSTTGQENKQQGQNRLIDAKLRACQTREDAIKKRASRLTQLATNMEGKFDKHAQRVEEYYTSKVVPSGKAVANYDSLVADIDAKKAAVAAALTTAQNDANNFSCTGDDPKGQLTQFRKDMQAVKKPLKNYRTSIKNLIVAVRSVTGTTERENQKSPKPTSSPGGSE
;
A
#
# COMPACT_ATOMS: atom_id res chain seq x y z
N MET A 1 2.50 -34.35 11.05
CA MET A 1 1.51 -33.37 10.56
C MET A 1 1.11 -33.74 9.14
N THR A 2 -0.17 -34.04 8.91
CA THR A 2 -0.68 -34.53 7.63
C THR A 2 -0.88 -33.38 6.64
N ALA A 3 -0.61 -33.60 5.35
CA ALA A 3 -0.70 -32.59 4.29
C ALA A 3 -2.08 -31.88 4.23
N LYS A 4 -3.14 -32.56 4.69
CA LYS A 4 -4.48 -32.00 4.83
C LYS A 4 -4.54 -30.80 5.79
N HIS A 5 -3.73 -30.78 6.85
CA HIS A 5 -3.77 -29.72 7.85
C HIS A 5 -3.11 -28.43 7.35
N LEU A 6 -2.02 -28.54 6.58
CA LEU A 6 -1.33 -27.39 5.96
C LEU A 6 -2.20 -26.70 4.90
N ILE A 7 -2.93 -27.48 4.10
CA ILE A 7 -3.85 -26.97 3.07
C ILE A 7 -5.02 -26.22 3.72
N GLY A 8 -5.60 -26.76 4.79
CA GLY A 8 -6.67 -26.09 5.55
C GLY A 8 -6.25 -24.73 6.12
N THR A 9 -5.05 -24.64 6.71
CA THR A 9 -4.52 -23.39 7.29
C THR A 9 -4.20 -22.35 6.21
N LEU A 10 -3.62 -22.76 5.08
CA LEU A 10 -3.37 -21.87 3.94
C LEU A 10 -4.67 -21.34 3.32
N ILE A 11 -5.72 -22.17 3.21
CA ILE A 11 -7.04 -21.75 2.70
C ILE A 11 -7.71 -20.75 3.67
N ALA A 12 -7.62 -20.98 4.98
CA ALA A 12 -8.16 -20.09 5.99
C ALA A 12 -7.46 -18.71 5.97
N GLU A 13 -6.12 -18.66 5.83
CA GLU A 13 -5.38 -17.41 5.71
C GLU A 13 -5.74 -16.64 4.42
N VAL A 14 -5.85 -17.33 3.28
CA VAL A 14 -6.18 -16.70 1.98
C VAL A 14 -7.60 -16.14 1.96
N GLN A 15 -8.57 -16.84 2.57
CA GLN A 15 -9.95 -16.34 2.67
C GLN A 15 -10.06 -15.16 3.64
N ASN A 16 -9.38 -15.20 4.79
CA ASN A 16 -9.38 -14.12 5.77
C ASN A 16 -8.70 -12.84 5.23
N PHE A 17 -7.68 -12.99 4.38
CA PHE A 17 -7.03 -11.87 3.70
C PHE A 17 -7.92 -11.18 2.63
N SER A 18 -8.82 -11.94 1.99
CA SER A 18 -9.81 -11.39 1.05
C SER A 18 -10.90 -10.57 1.75
N ALA A 19 -11.32 -10.99 2.96
CA ALA A 19 -12.33 -10.31 3.76
C ALA A 19 -11.85 -8.98 4.35
N ARG A 20 -10.59 -8.91 4.83
CA ARG A 20 -10.01 -7.67 5.39
C ARG A 20 -9.80 -6.55 4.36
N LEU A 21 -9.85 -6.87 3.07
CA LEU A 21 -9.58 -5.91 2.01
C LEU A 21 -10.81 -5.11 1.55
N LYS A 22 -12.02 -5.56 1.88
CA LYS A 22 -13.26 -4.83 1.59
C LYS A 22 -13.43 -3.57 2.45
N TYR A 23 -12.69 -3.44 3.54
CA TYR A 23 -12.74 -2.30 4.48
C TYR A 23 -11.68 -1.21 4.22
N PHE A 24 -10.80 -1.39 3.23
CA PHE A 24 -9.74 -0.43 2.93
C PHE A 24 -10.18 0.93 2.32
N PRO A 25 -11.35 1.11 1.64
CA PRO A 25 -11.69 2.42 1.10
C PRO A 25 -12.14 3.43 2.16
N LEU A 26 -12.60 2.97 3.33
CA LEU A 26 -13.08 3.86 4.40
C LEU A 26 -11.95 4.60 5.13
N PHE A 27 -10.74 4.04 5.16
CA PHE A 27 -9.58 4.70 5.79
C PHE A 27 -8.98 5.82 4.93
N SER A 28 -9.23 5.81 3.61
CA SER A 28 -8.71 6.83 2.70
C SER A 28 -9.44 8.17 2.84
N ILE A 29 -10.66 8.19 3.39
CA ILE A 29 -11.48 9.41 3.54
C ILE A 29 -11.11 10.16 4.83
N LEU A 30 -10.71 9.44 5.89
CA LEU A 30 -10.42 10.02 7.21
C LEU A 30 -9.11 10.82 7.26
N VAL A 31 -8.16 10.55 6.35
CA VAL A 31 -6.90 11.31 6.23
C VAL A 31 -7.08 12.64 5.47
N PHE A 32 -8.18 12.83 4.73
CA PHE A 32 -8.45 14.07 4.00
C PHE A 32 -9.11 15.16 4.85
N LEU A 33 -9.78 14.80 5.96
CA LEU A 33 -10.54 15.75 6.78
C LEU A 33 -9.70 16.58 7.78
N PHE A 34 -8.45 16.20 8.05
CA PHE A 34 -7.63 16.87 9.08
C PHE A 34 -6.78 18.06 8.59
N VAL A 35 -6.83 18.44 7.30
CA VAL A 35 -5.94 19.49 6.73
C VAL A 35 -6.65 20.82 6.41
N LEU A 36 -7.96 20.95 6.65
CA LEU A 36 -8.72 22.15 6.26
C LEU A 36 -9.17 23.08 7.40
N ILE A 37 -8.75 22.85 8.66
CA ILE A 37 -9.27 23.64 9.81
C ILE A 37 -8.14 24.25 10.65
N THR A 38 -7.35 25.18 10.10
CA THR A 38 -6.58 26.15 10.91
C THR A 38 -6.41 27.48 10.15
N GLY A 39 -7.53 28.15 9.88
CA GLY A 39 -7.56 29.53 9.40
C GLY A 39 -8.11 30.47 10.47
N SER A 40 -7.31 30.85 11.45
CA SER A 40 -7.66 31.94 12.37
C SER A 40 -7.17 33.26 11.78
N VAL A 41 -8.10 34.02 11.20
CA VAL A 41 -7.91 35.42 10.83
C VAL A 41 -8.07 36.25 12.10
N LEU A 42 -6.99 36.81 12.63
CA LEU A 42 -7.06 37.89 13.62
C LEU A 42 -7.04 39.23 12.89
N ALA A 43 -8.22 39.80 12.70
CA ALA A 43 -8.40 41.19 12.31
C ALA A 43 -8.17 42.07 13.54
N VAL A 44 -6.98 42.67 13.64
CA VAL A 44 -6.66 43.68 14.67
C VAL A 44 -7.05 45.06 14.13
N GLY A 45 -8.05 45.67 14.79
CA GLY A 45 -8.50 47.03 14.54
C GLY A 45 -7.42 48.08 14.87
N LYS A 46 -7.46 49.19 14.14
CA LYS A 46 -6.46 50.25 14.14
C LYS A 46 -7.03 51.47 14.87
N PRO A 47 -6.39 52.01 15.93
CA PRO A 47 -6.66 53.36 16.39
C PRO A 47 -5.80 54.36 15.58
N SER A 48 -6.43 55.46 15.20
CA SER A 48 -5.80 56.62 14.57
C SER A 48 -5.23 57.50 15.66
N ASP A 49 -3.92 57.74 15.66
CA ASP A 49 -3.37 58.90 16.36
C ASP A 49 -2.08 59.44 15.73
N VAL A 50 -1.91 60.75 15.89
CA VAL A 50 -1.16 61.67 15.03
C VAL A 50 0.23 61.97 15.59
N GLY A 51 1.25 61.96 14.73
CA GLY A 51 2.37 62.90 14.77
C GLY A 51 3.47 62.72 15.84
N ALA A 52 4.49 61.92 15.54
CA ALA A 52 5.87 62.16 16.02
C ALA A 52 6.88 61.40 15.13
N GLN A 53 7.56 62.14 14.26
CA GLN A 53 8.57 61.65 13.31
C GLN A 53 9.84 61.28 14.10
N SER A 54 10.02 59.99 14.39
CA SER A 54 11.16 59.47 15.15
C SER A 54 11.87 58.36 14.36
N THR A 55 13.18 58.47 14.27
CA THR A 55 14.13 57.54 13.62
C THR A 55 14.06 56.11 14.16
N THR A 56 13.45 55.90 15.33
CA THR A 56 13.08 54.60 15.93
C THR A 56 12.00 53.82 15.17
N GLY A 57 11.28 54.44 14.22
CA GLY A 57 10.26 53.77 13.41
C GLY A 57 10.81 52.81 12.34
N GLN A 58 12.05 53.01 11.87
CA GLN A 58 12.66 52.13 10.86
C GLN A 58 13.22 50.83 11.46
N GLU A 59 13.86 50.90 12.64
CA GLU A 59 14.38 49.71 13.34
C GLU A 59 13.26 48.74 13.74
N ASN A 60 12.13 49.26 14.24
CA ASN A 60 10.96 48.44 14.59
C ASN A 60 10.35 47.72 13.36
N LYS A 61 10.41 48.34 12.16
CA LYS A 61 9.94 47.70 10.92
C LYS A 61 10.87 46.57 10.46
N GLN A 62 12.19 46.76 10.54
CA GLN A 62 13.16 45.71 10.20
C GLN A 62 13.09 44.53 11.18
N GLN A 63 12.98 44.78 12.48
CA GLN A 63 12.79 43.72 13.48
C GLN A 63 11.49 42.94 13.25
N GLY A 64 10.40 43.63 12.88
CA GLY A 64 9.14 42.99 12.51
C GLY A 64 9.26 42.08 11.29
N GLN A 65 9.96 42.52 10.24
CA GLN A 65 10.20 41.71 9.04
C GLN A 65 11.04 40.47 9.33
N ASN A 66 12.09 40.59 10.14
CA ASN A 66 12.94 39.46 10.53
C ASN A 66 12.14 38.41 11.31
N ARG A 67 11.30 38.82 12.27
CA ARG A 67 10.41 37.91 13.01
C ARG A 67 9.44 37.15 12.09
N LEU A 68 8.92 37.83 11.05
CA LEU A 68 8.03 37.19 10.08
C LEU A 68 8.77 36.18 9.19
N ILE A 69 10.00 36.49 8.79
CA ILE A 69 10.86 35.57 8.01
C ILE A 69 11.17 34.33 8.85
N ASP A 70 11.59 34.51 10.11
CA ASP A 70 11.89 33.40 11.02
C ASP A 70 10.66 32.52 11.29
N ALA A 71 9.49 33.13 11.49
CA ALA A 71 8.25 32.40 11.70
C ALA A 71 7.86 31.58 10.45
N LYS A 72 8.03 32.15 9.24
CA LYS A 72 7.79 31.45 7.97
C LYS A 72 8.75 30.27 7.80
N LEU A 73 10.03 30.45 8.11
CA LEU A 73 11.03 29.40 7.99
C LEU A 73 10.71 28.23 8.94
N ARG A 74 10.41 28.52 10.21
CA ARG A 74 10.01 27.49 11.20
C ARG A 74 8.74 26.74 10.78
N ALA A 75 7.75 27.47 10.27
CA ALA A 75 6.52 26.87 9.75
C ALA A 75 6.80 25.96 8.55
N CYS A 76 7.75 26.33 7.69
CA CYS A 76 8.16 25.50 6.58
C CYS A 76 8.88 24.23 7.04
N GLN A 77 9.90 24.34 7.90
CA GLN A 77 10.63 23.20 8.45
C GLN A 77 9.69 22.18 9.14
N THR A 78 8.71 22.67 9.89
CA THR A 78 7.69 21.81 10.52
C THR A 78 6.87 21.03 9.48
N ARG A 79 6.55 21.67 8.33
CA ARG A 79 5.84 21.02 7.23
C ARG A 79 6.73 20.03 6.49
N GLU A 80 7.99 20.37 6.27
CA GLU A 80 9.00 19.48 5.69
C GLU A 80 9.14 18.20 6.49
N ASP A 81 9.31 18.30 7.80
CA ASP A 81 9.36 17.15 8.70
C ASP A 81 8.08 16.32 8.65
N ALA A 82 6.92 16.96 8.62
CA ALA A 82 5.64 16.28 8.51
C ALA A 82 5.50 15.51 7.17
N ILE A 83 5.98 16.10 6.07
CA ILE A 83 6.01 15.48 4.74
C ILE A 83 6.95 14.28 4.74
N LYS A 84 8.19 14.45 5.20
CA LYS A 84 9.20 13.37 5.31
C LYS A 84 8.69 12.22 6.16
N LYS A 85 8.08 12.50 7.32
CA LYS A 85 7.45 11.48 8.19
C LYS A 85 6.31 10.76 7.48
N ARG A 86 5.42 11.50 6.79
CA ARG A 86 4.31 10.89 6.05
C ARG A 86 4.82 10.02 4.90
N ALA A 87 5.84 10.47 4.19
CA ALA A 87 6.46 9.73 3.11
C ALA A 87 7.10 8.44 3.62
N SER A 88 7.93 8.52 4.67
CA SER A 88 8.52 7.36 5.32
C SER A 88 7.48 6.32 5.75
N ARG A 89 6.38 6.75 6.38
CA ARG A 89 5.27 5.84 6.78
C ARG A 89 4.60 5.17 5.59
N LEU A 90 4.37 5.91 4.50
CA LEU A 90 3.75 5.37 3.29
C LEU A 90 4.66 4.35 2.60
N THR A 91 5.95 4.66 2.50
CA THR A 91 6.97 3.75 2.02
C THR A 91 7.01 2.48 2.87
N GLN A 92 7.08 2.62 4.20
CA GLN A 92 7.08 1.47 5.12
C GLN A 92 5.82 0.61 4.95
N LEU A 93 4.65 1.23 4.80
CA LEU A 93 3.41 0.50 4.53
C LEU A 93 3.51 -0.32 3.22
N ALA A 94 4.01 0.28 2.15
CA ALA A 94 4.13 -0.39 0.86
C ALA A 94 5.18 -1.51 0.89
N THR A 95 6.34 -1.31 1.52
CA THR A 95 7.34 -2.37 1.75
C THR A 95 6.77 -3.52 2.59
N ASN A 96 5.97 -3.22 3.61
CA ASN A 96 5.29 -4.25 4.40
C ASN A 96 4.26 -5.04 3.57
N MET A 97 3.60 -4.39 2.60
CA MET A 97 2.69 -5.06 1.67
C MET A 97 3.45 -5.96 0.69
N GLU A 98 4.53 -5.44 0.10
CA GLU A 98 5.43 -6.20 -0.76
C GLU A 98 5.95 -7.46 -0.05
N GLY A 99 6.48 -7.33 1.17
CA GLY A 99 6.98 -8.47 1.94
C GLY A 99 5.90 -9.50 2.30
N LYS A 100 4.62 -9.11 2.42
CA LYS A 100 3.52 -10.07 2.57
C LYS A 100 3.21 -10.80 1.27
N PHE A 101 3.27 -10.09 0.14
CA PHE A 101 3.08 -10.68 -1.18
C PHE A 101 4.21 -11.66 -1.52
N ASP A 102 5.46 -11.33 -1.20
CA ASP A 102 6.61 -12.23 -1.33
C ASP A 102 6.40 -13.55 -0.58
N LYS A 103 5.98 -13.48 0.69
CA LYS A 103 5.69 -14.68 1.49
C LYS A 103 4.58 -15.53 0.87
N HIS A 104 3.59 -14.92 0.22
CA HIS A 104 2.55 -15.67 -0.47
C HIS A 104 3.06 -16.31 -1.77
N ALA A 105 3.87 -15.62 -2.56
CA ALA A 105 4.49 -16.18 -3.75
C ALA A 105 5.36 -17.40 -3.38
N GLN A 106 6.28 -17.21 -2.42
CA GLN A 106 7.18 -18.27 -1.94
C GLN A 106 6.41 -19.52 -1.48
N ARG A 107 5.39 -19.37 -0.63
CA ARG A 107 4.61 -20.52 -0.16
C ARG A 107 3.92 -21.27 -1.30
N VAL A 108 3.48 -20.58 -2.34
CA VAL A 108 2.80 -21.20 -3.49
C VAL A 108 3.82 -21.93 -4.38
N GLU A 109 4.98 -21.35 -4.61
CA GLU A 109 6.08 -21.96 -5.35
C GLU A 109 6.65 -23.19 -4.60
N GLU A 110 6.85 -23.09 -3.29
CA GLU A 110 7.24 -24.20 -2.43
C GLU A 110 6.20 -25.32 -2.45
N TYR A 111 4.91 -24.99 -2.39
CA TYR A 111 3.85 -25.99 -2.48
C TYR A 111 3.83 -26.67 -3.86
N TYR A 112 4.00 -25.90 -4.93
CA TYR A 112 4.05 -26.44 -6.28
C TYR A 112 5.21 -27.44 -6.45
N THR A 113 6.42 -27.04 -6.06
CA THR A 113 7.63 -27.86 -6.20
C THR A 113 7.66 -29.06 -5.26
N SER A 114 7.20 -28.91 -4.02
CA SER A 114 7.30 -29.96 -3.00
C SER A 114 6.10 -30.92 -2.95
N LYS A 115 4.93 -30.54 -3.49
CA LYS A 115 3.69 -31.35 -3.42
C LYS A 115 3.05 -31.61 -4.76
N VAL A 116 2.96 -30.61 -5.64
CA VAL A 116 2.23 -30.75 -6.91
C VAL A 116 3.04 -31.53 -7.92
N VAL A 117 4.29 -31.14 -8.16
CA VAL A 117 5.19 -31.82 -9.11
C VAL A 117 5.43 -33.30 -8.74
N PRO A 118 5.74 -33.66 -7.48
CA PRO A 118 5.91 -35.07 -7.08
C PRO A 118 4.63 -35.90 -7.20
N SER A 119 3.45 -35.27 -7.25
CA SER A 119 2.17 -35.96 -7.48
C SER A 119 1.89 -36.26 -8.96
N GLY A 120 2.85 -36.00 -9.85
CA GLY A 120 2.71 -36.20 -11.29
C GLY A 120 1.88 -35.13 -12.00
N LYS A 121 1.62 -34.01 -11.33
CA LYS A 121 0.82 -32.89 -11.85
C LYS A 121 1.73 -31.71 -12.18
N ALA A 122 1.40 -31.00 -13.27
CA ALA A 122 2.13 -29.83 -13.69
C ALA A 122 1.20 -28.73 -14.18
N VAL A 123 1.56 -27.48 -13.93
CA VAL A 123 0.91 -26.30 -14.51
C VAL A 123 1.66 -25.95 -15.79
N ALA A 124 0.97 -26.02 -16.94
CA ALA A 124 1.60 -25.90 -18.26
C ALA A 124 2.35 -24.58 -18.49
N ASN A 125 1.90 -23.48 -17.87
CA ASN A 125 2.49 -22.14 -17.99
C ASN A 125 3.13 -21.64 -16.68
N TYR A 126 3.61 -22.55 -15.82
CA TYR A 126 4.15 -22.20 -14.50
C TYR A 126 5.28 -21.17 -14.57
N ASP A 127 6.30 -21.41 -15.40
CA ASP A 127 7.47 -20.52 -15.50
C ASP A 127 7.09 -19.12 -15.96
N SER A 128 6.12 -19.00 -16.87
CA SER A 128 5.59 -17.71 -17.31
C SER A 128 4.87 -16.96 -16.18
N LEU A 129 4.15 -17.67 -15.31
CA LEU A 129 3.46 -17.07 -14.16
C LEU A 129 4.46 -16.58 -13.10
N VAL A 130 5.53 -17.34 -12.85
CA VAL A 130 6.62 -16.92 -11.95
C VAL A 130 7.36 -15.72 -12.52
N ALA A 131 7.70 -15.73 -13.81
CA ALA A 131 8.33 -14.59 -14.46
C ALA A 131 7.46 -13.31 -14.41
N ASP A 132 6.13 -13.43 -14.55
CA ASP A 132 5.23 -12.27 -14.40
C ASP A 132 5.20 -11.75 -12.94
N ILE A 133 5.24 -12.64 -11.94
CA ILE A 133 5.37 -12.29 -10.52
C ILE A 133 6.64 -11.47 -10.28
N ASP A 134 7.80 -11.95 -10.77
CA ASP A 134 9.07 -11.25 -10.63
C ASP A 134 9.08 -9.89 -11.33
N ALA A 135 8.54 -9.83 -12.55
CA ALA A 135 8.41 -8.57 -13.28
C ALA A 135 7.52 -7.56 -12.54
N LYS A 136 6.40 -8.01 -11.94
CA LYS A 136 5.54 -7.10 -11.16
C LYS A 136 6.17 -6.69 -9.84
N LYS A 137 6.94 -7.56 -9.19
CA LYS A 137 7.74 -7.22 -8.00
C LYS A 137 8.75 -6.13 -8.32
N ALA A 138 9.52 -6.30 -9.40
CA ALA A 138 10.48 -5.28 -9.85
C ALA A 138 9.80 -3.94 -10.13
N ALA A 139 8.59 -3.94 -10.72
CA ALA A 139 7.82 -2.71 -10.95
C ALA A 139 7.37 -2.03 -9.63
N VAL A 140 7.06 -2.80 -8.58
CA VAL A 140 6.77 -2.26 -7.23
C VAL A 140 8.02 -1.60 -6.66
N ALA A 141 9.15 -2.28 -6.70
CA ALA A 141 10.43 -1.77 -6.19
C ALA A 141 10.82 -0.47 -6.90
N ALA A 142 10.75 -0.42 -8.23
CA ALA A 142 11.05 0.79 -9.00
C ALA A 142 10.15 1.97 -8.62
N ALA A 143 8.83 1.76 -8.52
CA ALA A 143 7.89 2.81 -8.14
C ALA A 143 8.13 3.30 -6.70
N LEU A 144 8.51 2.41 -5.78
CA LEU A 144 8.87 2.78 -4.41
C LEU A 144 10.15 3.60 -4.35
N THR A 145 11.18 3.22 -5.10
CA THR A 145 12.43 3.97 -5.18
C THR A 145 12.19 5.39 -5.70
N THR A 146 11.38 5.56 -6.76
CA THR A 146 11.00 6.89 -7.26
C THR A 146 10.34 7.73 -6.16
N ALA A 147 9.29 7.22 -5.53
CA ALA A 147 8.57 7.96 -4.49
C ALA A 147 9.44 8.28 -3.25
N GLN A 148 10.39 7.40 -2.89
CA GLN A 148 11.37 7.66 -1.82
C GLN A 148 12.32 8.79 -2.20
N ASN A 149 12.83 8.79 -3.43
CA ASN A 149 13.73 9.83 -3.92
C ASN A 149 13.04 11.20 -3.92
N ASP A 150 11.79 11.29 -4.39
CA ASP A 150 11.03 12.54 -4.39
C ASP A 150 10.76 13.05 -2.96
N ALA A 151 10.52 12.15 -2.01
CA ALA A 151 10.37 12.51 -0.61
C ALA A 151 11.67 13.05 0.01
N ASN A 152 12.80 12.43 -0.33
CA ASN A 152 14.12 12.82 0.19
C ASN A 152 14.58 14.16 -0.37
N ASN A 153 14.18 14.47 -1.61
CA ASN A 153 14.54 15.70 -2.32
C ASN A 153 13.63 16.89 -1.97
N PHE A 154 12.57 16.69 -1.18
CA PHE A 154 11.71 17.78 -0.75
C PHE A 154 12.48 18.77 0.13
N SER A 155 12.48 20.06 -0.28
CA SER A 155 13.11 21.14 0.46
C SER A 155 12.22 22.37 0.50
N CYS A 156 12.03 22.91 1.70
CA CYS A 156 11.31 24.16 1.93
C CYS A 156 11.98 25.42 1.37
N THR A 157 13.29 25.36 1.11
CA THR A 157 14.06 26.46 0.53
C THR A 157 14.40 26.22 -0.94
N GLY A 158 13.85 25.17 -1.55
CA GLY A 158 14.00 24.91 -2.97
C GLY A 158 13.19 25.88 -3.83
N ASP A 159 13.46 25.86 -5.14
CA ASP A 159 12.82 26.77 -6.09
C ASP A 159 11.31 26.51 -6.24
N ASP A 160 10.86 25.26 -6.09
CA ASP A 160 9.44 24.88 -6.19
C ASP A 160 9.02 23.78 -5.19
N PRO A 161 8.88 24.10 -3.89
CA PRO A 161 8.43 23.14 -2.87
C PRO A 161 7.00 22.63 -3.13
N LYS A 162 6.15 23.45 -3.77
CA LYS A 162 4.76 23.08 -4.07
C LYS A 162 4.70 22.05 -5.20
N GLY A 163 5.53 22.20 -6.22
CA GLY A 163 5.71 21.23 -7.29
C GLY A 163 6.25 19.91 -6.77
N GLN A 164 7.32 19.95 -5.96
CA GLN A 164 7.90 18.75 -5.32
C GLN A 164 6.86 17.96 -4.52
N LEU A 165 6.04 18.64 -3.70
CA LEU A 165 4.98 17.97 -2.94
C LEU A 165 3.88 17.39 -3.85
N THR A 166 3.55 18.08 -4.93
CA THR A 166 2.57 17.61 -5.91
C THR A 166 3.09 16.37 -6.64
N GLN A 167 4.37 16.36 -6.99
CA GLN A 167 5.05 15.25 -7.62
C GLN A 167 5.05 14.03 -6.70
N PHE A 168 5.56 14.16 -5.47
CA PHE A 168 5.55 13.08 -4.48
C PHE A 168 4.16 12.43 -4.30
N ARG A 169 3.08 13.22 -4.31
CA ARG A 169 1.70 12.70 -4.23
C ARG A 169 1.33 11.88 -5.47
N LYS A 170 1.71 12.30 -6.67
CA LYS A 170 1.50 11.55 -7.92
C LYS A 170 2.28 10.24 -7.88
N ASP A 171 3.53 10.26 -7.43
CA ASP A 171 4.36 9.05 -7.38
C ASP A 171 3.82 8.03 -6.37
N MET A 172 3.37 8.49 -5.20
CA MET A 172 2.68 7.62 -4.24
C MET A 172 1.36 7.06 -4.77
N GLN A 173 0.64 7.79 -5.63
CA GLN A 173 -0.54 7.24 -6.32
C GLN A 173 -0.13 6.21 -7.37
N ALA A 174 0.98 6.44 -8.07
CA ALA A 174 1.52 5.53 -9.07
C ALA A 174 1.91 4.18 -8.44
N VAL A 175 2.46 4.15 -7.22
CA VAL A 175 2.80 2.91 -6.46
C VAL A 175 1.61 1.94 -6.30
N LYS A 176 0.37 2.45 -6.25
CA LYS A 176 -0.83 1.61 -6.05
C LYS A 176 -1.02 0.60 -7.19
N LYS A 177 -0.73 1.00 -8.44
CA LYS A 177 -0.98 0.16 -9.62
C LYS A 177 -0.01 -1.04 -9.67
N PRO A 178 1.31 -0.88 -9.53
CA PRO A 178 2.24 -1.99 -9.38
C PRO A 178 1.86 -2.95 -8.25
N LEU A 179 1.52 -2.46 -7.05
CA LEU A 179 1.12 -3.33 -5.93
C LEU A 179 -0.11 -4.18 -6.25
N LYS A 180 -1.11 -3.60 -6.94
CA LYS A 180 -2.31 -4.34 -7.38
C LYS A 180 -1.96 -5.40 -8.43
N ASN A 181 -1.10 -5.05 -9.39
CA ASN A 181 -0.67 -5.96 -10.44
C ASN A 181 0.12 -7.13 -9.84
N TYR A 182 1.04 -6.86 -8.93
CA TYR A 182 1.82 -7.87 -8.24
C TYR A 182 0.95 -8.84 -7.43
N ARG A 183 -0.03 -8.32 -6.69
CA ARG A 183 -1.02 -9.18 -6.02
C ARG A 183 -1.83 -10.02 -7.01
N THR A 184 -2.14 -9.47 -8.18
CA THR A 184 -2.95 -10.16 -9.20
C THR A 184 -2.15 -11.30 -9.84
N SER A 185 -0.86 -11.11 -10.15
CA SER A 185 -0.02 -12.17 -10.70
C SER A 185 0.13 -13.34 -9.73
N ILE A 186 0.33 -13.07 -8.43
CA ILE A 186 0.33 -14.12 -7.39
C ILE A 186 -1.00 -14.88 -7.35
N LYS A 187 -2.14 -14.17 -7.45
CA LYS A 187 -3.46 -14.83 -7.51
C LYS A 187 -3.59 -15.72 -8.74
N ASN A 188 -3.07 -15.30 -9.89
CA ASN A 188 -3.11 -16.10 -11.11
C ASN A 188 -2.33 -17.41 -10.94
N LEU A 189 -1.14 -17.36 -10.31
CA LEU A 189 -0.38 -18.56 -9.96
C LEU A 189 -1.18 -19.48 -9.02
N ILE A 190 -1.78 -18.93 -7.95
CA ILE A 190 -2.62 -19.71 -7.03
C ILE A 190 -3.76 -20.40 -7.77
N VAL A 191 -4.46 -19.69 -8.67
CA VAL A 191 -5.57 -20.26 -9.44
C VAL A 191 -5.10 -21.38 -10.36
N ALA A 192 -3.97 -21.20 -11.06
CA ALA A 192 -3.40 -22.21 -11.95
C ALA A 192 -2.95 -23.47 -11.18
N VAL A 193 -2.31 -23.30 -10.02
CA VAL A 193 -1.94 -24.42 -9.14
C VAL A 193 -3.19 -25.14 -8.62
N ARG A 194 -4.26 -24.40 -8.31
CA ARG A 194 -5.54 -24.99 -7.88
C ARG A 194 -6.27 -25.73 -8.98
N SER A 195 -6.19 -25.28 -10.24
CA SER A 195 -6.88 -25.97 -11.34
C SER A 195 -6.33 -27.37 -11.60
N VAL A 196 -5.04 -27.62 -11.31
CA VAL A 196 -4.45 -28.96 -11.47
C VAL A 196 -4.61 -29.82 -10.22
N THR A 197 -4.70 -29.21 -9.02
CA THR A 197 -4.88 -29.95 -7.77
C THR A 197 -6.35 -30.30 -7.47
N GLY A 198 -7.29 -29.40 -7.81
CA GLY A 198 -8.72 -29.52 -7.50
C GLY A 198 -9.49 -30.60 -8.25
N THR A 199 -8.93 -31.18 -9.32
CA THR A 199 -9.56 -32.32 -10.03
C THR A 199 -9.58 -33.58 -9.16
N THR A 200 -8.60 -33.74 -8.27
CA THR A 200 -8.44 -34.99 -7.48
C THR A 200 -9.33 -35.07 -6.24
N GLU A 201 -9.81 -33.94 -5.72
CA GLU A 201 -10.71 -33.98 -4.55
C GLU A 201 -12.16 -34.30 -4.93
N ARG A 202 -12.58 -34.08 -6.18
CA ARG A 202 -13.95 -34.41 -6.64
C ARG A 202 -14.12 -35.87 -7.04
N GLU A 203 -13.07 -36.55 -7.51
CA GLU A 203 -13.16 -37.99 -7.84
C GLU A 203 -13.19 -38.88 -6.59
N ASN A 204 -12.50 -38.49 -5.51
CA ASN A 204 -12.51 -39.24 -4.24
C ASN A 204 -13.76 -39.02 -3.36
N GLN A 205 -14.71 -38.18 -3.79
CA GLN A 205 -16.00 -38.01 -3.13
C GLN A 205 -17.17 -38.61 -3.93
N LYS A 206 -16.91 -39.49 -4.91
CA LYS A 206 -17.97 -40.31 -5.50
C LYS A 206 -18.33 -41.44 -4.52
N SER A 207 -19.10 -41.09 -3.50
CA SER A 207 -19.70 -42.00 -2.53
C SER A 207 -20.49 -43.10 -3.27
N PRO A 208 -20.43 -44.37 -2.82
CA PRO A 208 -21.11 -45.48 -3.48
C PRO A 208 -22.62 -45.25 -3.53
N LYS A 209 -23.17 -45.41 -4.73
CA LYS A 209 -24.61 -45.45 -5.03
C LYS A 209 -25.29 -46.42 -4.03
N PRO A 210 -26.35 -46.01 -3.30
CA PRO A 210 -27.10 -46.93 -2.48
C PRO A 210 -27.74 -48.00 -3.37
N THR A 211 -27.33 -49.25 -3.14
CA THR A 211 -27.94 -50.43 -3.73
C THR A 211 -29.39 -50.50 -3.25
N SER A 212 -30.33 -50.37 -4.18
CA SER A 212 -31.75 -50.64 -3.97
C SER A 212 -31.92 -52.09 -3.53
N SER A 213 -32.45 -52.28 -2.31
CA SER A 213 -32.89 -53.58 -1.82
C SER A 213 -34.30 -53.88 -2.37
N PRO A 214 -34.52 -55.01 -3.06
CA PRO A 214 -35.84 -55.43 -3.48
C PRO A 214 -36.52 -56.20 -2.33
N GLY A 215 -37.44 -55.53 -1.63
CA GLY A 215 -38.51 -56.22 -0.90
C GLY A 215 -39.73 -56.28 -1.82
N GLY A 216 -40.31 -57.42 -2.15
CA GLY A 216 -40.57 -58.56 -1.28
C GLY A 216 -42.05 -58.49 -0.91
N SER A 217 -42.86 -59.15 -1.73
CA SER A 217 -44.30 -59.37 -1.62
C SER A 217 -44.70 -60.08 -0.33
N GLU A 218 -45.80 -59.65 0.31
CA GLU A 218 -47.01 -60.44 0.62
C GLU A 218 -48.09 -59.54 1.24
#